data_AF-A0A015KX44-F1
#
_entry.id   AF-A0A015KX44-F1
#
_cell.length_a   1.000
_cell.length_b   1.000
_cell.length_c   1.000
_cell.angle_alpha   90.00
_cell.angle_beta   90.00
_cell.angle_gamma   90.00
#
_symmetry.space_group_name_H-M   'P 1'
#
loop_
_entity.id
_entity.type
_entity.pdbx_description
1 polymer ?
#
loop_
_entity_poly.entity_id
_entity_poly.type
_entity_poly.pdbx_seq_one_letter_code
_entity_poly.pdbx_strand_id
1 'polypeptide(L)' 'MALPLNKRYEIVFLHEHEADPKWGYEKIASHIHCSKSTVIYWVKKYKQDKDLTDEQSQANHAKPLKHKTSEL' A
#
# COMPACT_ATOMS: atom_id res chain seq x y z
N MET A 1 1.00 0.90 15.49
CA MET A 1 1.57 1.95 14.62
C MET A 1 1.28 1.57 13.18
N ALA A 2 0.67 2.46 12.39
CA ALA A 2 0.44 2.23 10.97
C ALA A 2 1.76 2.44 10.21
N LEU A 3 2.12 1.50 9.32
CA LEU A 3 3.29 1.62 8.48
C LEU A 3 3.04 2.72 7.43
N PRO A 4 3.93 3.72 7.24
CA PRO A 4 3.74 4.75 6.22
C PRO A 4 3.53 4.19 4.81
N LEU A 5 2.69 4.83 3.99
CA LEU A 5 2.31 4.34 2.66
C LEU A 5 3.51 4.04 1.76
N ASN A 6 4.51 4.93 1.76
CA ASN A 6 5.75 4.74 1.02
C ASN A 6 6.48 3.44 1.41
N LYS A 7 6.50 3.10 2.71
CA LYS A 7 7.12 1.86 3.20
C LYS A 7 6.33 0.62 2.80
N ARG A 8 5.01 0.71 2.64
CA ARG A 8 4.17 -0.39 2.13
C ARG A 8 4.50 -0.71 0.67
N TYR A 9 4.63 0.31 -0.17
CA TYR A 9 5.04 0.13 -1.56
C TYR A 9 6.50 -0.32 -1.68
N GLU A 10 7.40 0.16 -0.82
CA GLU A 10 8.79 -0.31 -0.76
C GLU A 10 8.86 -1.82 -0.45
N ILE A 11 8.03 -2.33 0.49
CA ILE A 11 7.91 -3.77 0.78
C ILE A 11 7.53 -4.56 -0.48
N VAL A 12 6.51 -4.09 -1.21
CA VAL A 12 6.02 -4.78 -2.41
C VAL A 12 7.05 -4.74 -3.52
N PHE A 13 7.69 -3.59 -3.73
CA PHE A 13 8.75 -3.44 -4.71
C PHE A 13 9.88 -4.44 -4.44
N LEU A 14 10.41 -4.50 -3.22
CA LEU A 14 11.50 -5.41 -2.85
C LEU A 14 11.13 -6.91 -2.99
N HIS A 15 9.84 -7.26 -2.87
CA HIS A 15 9.38 -8.65 -2.96
C HIS A 15 8.98 -9.08 -4.38
N GLU A 16 8.35 -8.20 -5.16
CA GLU A 16 7.72 -8.55 -6.43
C GLU A 16 8.51 -8.09 -7.66
N HIS A 17 9.54 -7.25 -7.51
CA HIS A 17 10.34 -6.76 -8.65
C HIS A 17 10.94 -7.91 -9.46
N GLU A 18 10.73 -7.88 -10.79
CA GLU A 18 11.12 -8.97 -11.69
C GLU A 18 12.57 -8.84 -12.18
N ALA A 19 13.14 -7.63 -12.17
CA ALA A 19 14.49 -7.37 -12.68
C ALA A 19 15.60 -7.57 -11.64
N ASP A 20 15.24 -7.76 -10.36
CA ASP A 20 16.19 -8.03 -9.27
C ASP A 20 15.84 -9.35 -8.57
N PRO A 21 16.80 -10.00 -7.88
CA PRO A 21 16.50 -11.16 -7.06
C PRO A 21 15.45 -10.78 -6.02
N LYS A 22 14.31 -11.47 -5.99
CA LYS A 22 13.24 -11.21 -5.01
C LYS A 22 13.78 -11.37 -3.59
N TRP A 23 13.60 -10.35 -2.75
CA TRP A 23 14.06 -10.44 -1.37
C TRP A 23 13.10 -11.30 -0.56
N GLY A 24 13.65 -12.19 0.27
CA GLY A 24 12.87 -12.95 1.24
C GLY A 24 12.27 -12.04 2.32
N TYR A 25 11.13 -12.45 2.89
CA TYR A 25 10.39 -11.67 3.89
C TYR A 25 11.24 -11.21 5.09
N GLU A 26 12.19 -12.03 5.54
CA GLU A 26 13.08 -11.68 6.67
C GLU A 26 14.07 -10.58 6.31
N LYS A 27 14.62 -10.62 5.09
CA LYS A 27 15.53 -9.58 4.59
C LYS A 27 14.79 -8.24 4.48
N ILE A 28 13.56 -8.25 3.97
CA ILE A 28 12.72 -7.06 3.87
C ILE A 28 12.35 -6.53 5.26
N ALA A 29 11.96 -7.41 6.18
CA ALA A 29 11.62 -7.04 7.57
C ALA A 29 12.79 -6.31 8.25
N SER A 30 14.01 -6.83 8.11
CA SER A 30 15.22 -6.19 8.63
C SER A 30 15.51 -4.84 7.97
N HIS A 31 15.33 -4.73 6.65
CA HIS A 31 15.56 -3.49 5.88
C HIS A 31 14.55 -2.38 6.20
N ILE A 32 13.28 -2.74 6.37
CA ILE A 32 12.19 -1.79 6.66
C ILE A 32 12.06 -1.52 8.16
N HIS A 33 12.78 -2.28 9.00
CA HIS A 33 12.68 -2.26 10.46
C HIS A 33 11.24 -2.55 10.94
N CYS A 34 10.63 -3.59 10.40
CA CYS A 34 9.28 -4.02 10.78
C CYS A 34 9.21 -5.54 11.02
N SER A 35 8.06 -6.03 11.47
CA SER A 35 7.88 -7.47 11.69
C SER A 35 7.72 -8.21 10.37
N LYS A 36 8.19 -9.46 10.30
CA LYS A 36 7.95 -10.37 9.17
C LYS A 36 6.46 -10.49 8.82
N SER A 37 5.60 -10.54 9.83
CA SER A 37 4.15 -10.58 9.67
C SER A 37 3.60 -9.33 8.96
N THR A 38 4.16 -8.15 9.26
CA THR A 38 3.81 -6.90 8.57
C THR A 38 4.17 -6.95 7.08
N VAL A 39 5.35 -7.49 6.75
CA VAL A 39 5.77 -7.67 5.34
C VAL A 39 4.81 -8.60 4.60
N ILE A 40 4.52 -9.78 5.18
CA ILE A 40 3.62 -10.77 4.58
C ILE A 40 2.23 -10.18 4.36
N TYR A 41 1.71 -9.43 5.34
CA TYR A 41 0.42 -8.76 5.23
C TYR A 41 0.35 -7.82 4.03
N TRP A 42 1.33 -6.91 3.87
CA TRP A 42 1.31 -5.92 2.79
C TRP A 42 1.51 -6.55 1.41
N VAL A 43 2.36 -7.57 1.29
CA VAL A 43 2.50 -8.34 0.05
C VAL A 43 1.19 -9.03 -0.32
N LYS A 44 0.49 -9.64 0.65
CA LYS A 44 -0.82 -10.27 0.41
C LYS A 44 -1.87 -9.25 0.01
N LYS A 45 -1.96 -8.12 0.72
CA LYS A 45 -2.93 -7.05 0.44
C LYS A 45 -2.73 -6.47 -0.97
N TYR A 46 -1.48 -6.26 -1.39
CA TYR A 46 -1.18 -5.82 -2.75
C TYR A 46 -1.58 -6.85 -3.82
N LYS A 47 -1.43 -8.14 -3.54
CA LYS A 47 -1.87 -9.20 -4.47
C LYS A 47 -3.40 -9.23 -4.64
N GLN A 48 -4.15 -8.77 -3.64
CA GLN A 48 -5.61 -8.72 -3.67
C GLN A 48 -6.13 -7.46 -4.38
N ASP A 49 -5.72 -6.27 -3.93
CA ASP A 49 -6.33 -5.00 -4.37
C ASP A 49 -5.43 -4.15 -5.27
N LYS A 50 -4.13 -4.46 -5.39
CA LYS A 50 -3.06 -3.63 -6.02
C LYS A 50 -2.93 -2.20 -5.46
N ASP A 51 -3.85 -1.77 -4.61
CA ASP A 51 -3.82 -0.54 -3.84
C ASP A 51 -3.47 -0.81 -2.38
N LEU A 52 -2.55 -0.01 -1.83
CA LEU A 52 -2.10 -0.10 -0.44
C LEU A 52 -2.51 1.11 0.39
N THR A 53 -3.34 1.98 -0.18
CA THR A 53 -3.88 3.14 0.51
C THR A 53 -4.87 2.65 1.55
N ASP A 54 -4.86 3.22 2.76
CA ASP A 54 -5.86 2.85 3.76
C ASP A 54 -7.25 3.27 3.25
N GLU A 55 -8.24 2.36 3.27
CA GLU A 55 -9.66 2.68 2.99
C GLU A 55 -10.15 3.87 3.82
N GLN A 56 -9.59 4.07 5.02
CA GLN A 56 -9.90 5.20 5.90
C GLN A 56 -9.51 6.58 5.33
N SER A 57 -8.63 6.64 4.33
CA SER A 57 -8.25 7.89 3.66
C SER A 57 -9.22 8.29 2.55
N GLN A 58 -10.05 7.37 2.03
CA GLN A 58 -11.08 7.72 1.04
C GLN A 58 -12.30 8.39 1.68
N ALA A 59 -12.58 8.13 2.97
CA ALA A 59 -13.69 8.77 3.68
C ALA A 59 -13.50 10.28 3.89
N ASN A 60 -12.26 10.80 3.86
CA ASN A 60 -11.97 12.21 4.10
C ASN A 60 -11.66 13.04 2.84
N HIS A 61 -11.54 12.41 1.67
CA HIS A 61 -11.34 13.10 0.39
C HIS A 61 -12.49 12.97 -0.61
N ALA A 62 -13.52 12.17 -0.31
CA ALA A 62 -14.76 12.17 -1.08
C ALA A 62 -15.74 13.24 -0.56
N LYS A 63 -15.42 14.53 -0.75
CA LYS A 63 -16.51 15.50 -0.92
C LYS A 63 -17.10 15.23 -2.30
N PRO A 64 -18.37 14.81 -2.43
CA PRO A 64 -19.00 14.75 -3.75
C PRO A 64 -19.01 16.17 -4.31
N LEU A 65 -18.28 16.38 -5.40
CA LEU A 65 -18.41 17.59 -6.21
C LEU A 65 -19.81 17.56 -6.81
N LYS A 66 -20.77 18.18 -6.12
CA LYS A 66 -22.11 18.41 -6.65
C LYS A 66 -21.98 19.48 -7.74
N HIS A 67 -21.65 19.09 -8.96
CA HIS A 67 -21.97 19.90 -10.12
C HIS A 67 -23.49 19.89 -10.29
N LYS A 68 -24.14 20.85 -9.64
CA LYS A 68 -25.49 21.27 -10.00
C LYS A 68 -25.31 22.36 -11.06
N THR A 69 -25.31 21.97 -12.33
CA THR A 69 -25.62 22.90 -13.41
C THR A 69 -27.03 22.58 -13.85
N SER A 70 -27.98 23.23 -13.17
CA SER A 70 -29.35 23.38 -13.64
C SER A 70 -29.35 24.49 -14.70
N GLU A 71 -29.87 24.15 -15.87
CA GLU A 71 -30.64 24.97 -16.82
C GLU A 71 -30.48 26.50 -16.77
N LEU A 72 -30.03 27.07 -17.90
CA LEU A 72 -30.80 28.06 -18.67
C LEU A 72 -30.31 28.11 -20.12
#